data_AF-A0A4V0HYT7-F1
#
_entry.id   AF-A0A4V0HYT7-F1
#
_cell.length_a   1.000
_cell.length_b   1.000
_cell.length_c   1.000
_cell.angle_alpha   90.00
_cell.angle_beta   90.00
_cell.angle_gamma   90.00
#
_symmetry.space_group_name_H-M   'P 1'
#
loop_
_entity.id
_entity.type
_entity.pdbx_description
1 polymer ?
#
loop_
_entity_poly.entity_id
_entity_poly.type
_entity_poly.pdbx_seq_one_letter_code
_entity_poly.pdbx_strand_id
1 'polypeptide(L)'
;MATAVEPGSQPQTPTPSLGLPIASLLGAAYVAAAIAVAFYVVPSVWAEAVAPALAGVGFVEVLARVVVQLAVVGAMLWFGRILLGAAPVKGVRGGTFLVLVTAAAIFFVWRALATSFESGIGLAVGTAVALFLVVVAGKVLTGATGTGWMVALEEQGWFSTAGYKKSLGSRARRLTILGFLILGGTGIYSLASQNVLPNDWVVALPFENPSAVTLIPDAQYAVPVILLVLTLWFAWRAVNVPTFAEFLIATEAEMNKVSWSTKKRLAQDTVVVLTTTLLMALFLLVVDLFWGWLLSREIVGVLPGKSGTDKEKAGKVERARW
;
A
#
# COMPACT_ATOMS: atom_id res chain seq x y z
N MET A 1 -59.42 -5.46 11.10
CA MET A 1 -59.10 -6.48 10.10
C MET A 1 -57.63 -6.34 9.75
N ALA A 2 -56.78 -7.19 10.32
CA ALA A 2 -55.35 -7.19 10.06
C ALA A 2 -55.09 -8.13 8.88
N THR A 3 -54.66 -7.58 7.75
CA THR A 3 -54.20 -8.37 6.61
C THR A 3 -52.70 -8.61 6.76
N ALA A 4 -52.34 -9.82 7.19
CA ALA A 4 -50.97 -10.31 7.15
C ALA A 4 -50.54 -10.44 5.68
N VAL A 5 -49.53 -9.66 5.29
CA VAL A 5 -48.81 -9.87 4.03
C VAL A 5 -47.75 -10.91 4.33
N GLU A 6 -47.95 -12.15 3.87
CA GLU A 6 -46.88 -13.14 3.80
C GLU A 6 -45.89 -12.68 2.72
N PRO A 7 -44.60 -12.45 3.03
CA PRO A 7 -43.59 -12.36 2.00
C PRO A 7 -43.32 -13.77 1.50
N GLY A 8 -43.90 -14.12 0.35
CA GLY A 8 -43.55 -15.32 -0.40
C GLY A 8 -42.10 -15.27 -0.85
N SER A 9 -41.17 -15.64 0.03
CA SER A 9 -39.80 -15.99 -0.38
C SER A 9 -39.85 -17.39 -0.98
N GLN A 10 -40.03 -17.47 -2.30
CA GLN A 10 -39.81 -18.71 -3.02
C GLN A 10 -38.40 -19.24 -2.69
N PRO A 11 -38.24 -20.48 -2.23
CA PRO A 11 -36.94 -21.13 -2.17
C PRO A 11 -36.48 -21.33 -3.61
N GLN A 12 -35.58 -20.48 -4.10
CA GLN A 12 -34.86 -20.77 -5.33
C GLN A 12 -34.05 -22.04 -5.08
N THR A 13 -34.39 -23.10 -5.80
CA THR A 13 -33.59 -24.32 -5.89
C THR A 13 -32.15 -23.94 -6.20
N PRO A 14 -31.16 -24.38 -5.40
CA PRO A 14 -29.76 -24.13 -5.71
C PRO A 14 -29.44 -24.87 -7.01
N THR A 15 -29.29 -24.13 -8.11
CA THR A 15 -28.65 -24.63 -9.32
C THR A 15 -27.32 -25.26 -8.91
N PRO A 16 -26.88 -26.40 -9.48
CA PRO A 16 -25.63 -27.05 -9.09
C PRO A 16 -24.49 -26.09 -9.39
N SER A 17 -24.09 -25.31 -8.40
CA SER A 17 -23.04 -24.33 -8.55
C SER A 17 -21.75 -25.09 -8.74
N LEU A 18 -21.03 -24.80 -9.82
CA LEU A 18 -19.57 -25.00 -9.83
C LEU A 18 -19.06 -24.58 -8.44
N GLY A 19 -18.37 -25.47 -7.74
CA GLY A 19 -17.90 -25.16 -6.39
C GLY A 19 -17.19 -23.80 -6.40
N LEU A 20 -17.43 -22.97 -5.39
CA LEU A 20 -16.81 -21.65 -5.23
C LEU A 20 -15.30 -21.63 -5.60
N PRO A 21 -14.49 -22.66 -5.25
CA PRO A 21 -13.08 -22.73 -5.65
C PRO A 21 -12.83 -22.88 -7.17
N ILE A 22 -13.71 -23.58 -7.89
CA ILE A 22 -13.57 -23.77 -9.35
C ILE A 22 -13.95 -22.47 -10.07
N ALA A 23 -15.02 -21.81 -9.62
CA ALA A 23 -15.43 -20.52 -10.16
C ALA A 23 -14.35 -19.44 -9.93
N SER A 24 -13.73 -19.42 -8.75
CA SER A 24 -12.64 -18.49 -8.45
C SER A 24 -11.38 -18.77 -9.25
N LEU A 25 -11.04 -20.04 -9.50
CA LEU A 25 -9.91 -20.45 -10.34
C LEU A 25 -10.13 -20.04 -11.81
N LEU A 26 -11.34 -20.26 -12.35
CA LEU A 26 -11.68 -19.80 -13.70
C LEU A 26 -11.61 -18.27 -13.82
N GLY A 27 -12.12 -17.56 -12.82
CA GLY A 27 -11.99 -16.10 -12.75
C GLY A 27 -10.52 -15.65 -12.67
N ALA A 28 -9.69 -16.36 -11.92
CA ALA A 28 -8.25 -16.08 -11.83
C ALA A 28 -7.54 -16.31 -13.16
N ALA A 29 -7.84 -17.42 -13.86
CA ALA A 29 -7.31 -17.70 -15.18
C ALA A 29 -7.70 -16.61 -16.19
N TYR A 30 -8.95 -16.16 -16.18
CA TYR A 30 -9.42 -15.06 -17.02
C TYR A 30 -8.67 -13.75 -16.73
N VAL A 31 -8.54 -13.37 -15.46
CA VAL A 31 -7.83 -12.13 -15.08
C VAL A 31 -6.34 -12.21 -15.42
N ALA A 32 -5.69 -13.35 -15.20
CA ALA A 32 -4.30 -13.55 -15.60
C ALA A 32 -4.11 -13.43 -17.12
N ALA A 33 -5.02 -14.03 -17.91
CA ALA A 33 -5.03 -13.89 -19.36
C ALA A 33 -5.27 -12.42 -19.79
N ALA A 34 -6.17 -11.71 -19.11
CA ALA A 34 -6.44 -10.30 -19.38
C ALA A 34 -5.21 -9.41 -19.11
N ILE A 35 -4.48 -9.66 -18.01
CA ILE A 35 -3.22 -8.98 -17.70
C ILE A 35 -2.18 -9.30 -18.78
N ALA A 36 -2.02 -10.57 -19.16
CA ALA A 36 -1.08 -10.97 -20.19
C ALA A 36 -1.39 -10.29 -21.53
N VAL A 37 -2.65 -10.22 -21.94
CA VAL A 37 -3.02 -9.50 -23.17
C VAL A 37 -2.73 -8.01 -23.05
N ALA A 38 -3.11 -7.37 -21.94
CA ALA A 38 -2.95 -5.94 -21.75
C ALA A 38 -1.48 -5.47 -21.69
N PHE A 39 -0.58 -6.30 -21.15
CA PHE A 39 0.83 -5.93 -20.93
C PHE A 39 1.82 -6.59 -21.89
N TYR A 40 1.45 -7.69 -22.53
CA TYR A 40 2.34 -8.42 -23.44
C TYR A 40 1.86 -8.36 -24.89
N VAL A 41 0.61 -8.78 -25.14
CA VAL A 41 0.07 -8.89 -26.51
C VAL A 41 -0.18 -7.52 -27.15
N VAL A 42 -0.79 -6.59 -26.42
CA VAL A 42 -1.08 -5.26 -26.96
C VAL A 42 0.21 -4.50 -27.31
N PRO A 43 1.23 -4.42 -26.42
CA PRO A 43 2.48 -3.77 -26.78
C PRO A 43 3.25 -4.47 -27.90
N SER A 44 3.26 -5.81 -27.97
CA SER A 44 3.98 -6.53 -29.02
C SER A 44 3.35 -6.31 -30.39
N VAL A 45 2.04 -6.45 -30.52
CA VAL A 45 1.31 -6.20 -31.76
C VAL A 45 1.42 -4.74 -32.18
N TRP A 46 1.42 -3.80 -31.22
CA TRP A 46 1.63 -2.38 -31.52
C TRP A 46 3.00 -2.11 -32.12
N ALA A 47 4.06 -2.70 -31.54
CA ALA A 47 5.43 -2.54 -32.02
C ALA A 47 5.63 -3.09 -33.44
N GLU A 48 4.95 -4.18 -33.80
CA GLU A 48 5.07 -4.79 -35.13
C GLU A 48 4.19 -4.10 -36.18
N ALA A 49 2.94 -3.77 -35.86
CA ALA A 49 1.95 -3.36 -36.85
C ALA A 49 1.77 -1.83 -36.94
N VAL A 50 1.93 -1.11 -35.84
CA VAL A 50 1.52 0.31 -35.74
C VAL A 50 2.71 1.25 -35.63
N ALA A 51 3.75 0.86 -34.86
CA ALA A 51 4.95 1.67 -34.68
C ALA A 51 5.67 2.01 -36.01
N PRO A 52 5.79 1.10 -37.00
CA PRO A 52 6.43 1.44 -38.27
C PRO A 52 5.66 2.51 -39.08
N ALA A 53 4.33 2.55 -38.93
CA ALA A 53 3.47 3.50 -39.65
C ALA A 53 3.42 4.88 -39.01
N LEU A 54 3.75 4.99 -37.72
CA LEU A 54 3.79 6.25 -36.96
C LEU A 54 5.22 6.75 -36.73
N ALA A 55 6.21 6.15 -37.40
CA ALA A 55 7.61 6.53 -37.32
C ALA A 55 7.79 8.03 -37.66
N GLY A 56 8.15 8.84 -36.65
CA GLY A 56 8.41 10.28 -36.79
C GLY A 56 7.56 11.19 -35.89
N VAL A 57 6.47 10.68 -35.28
CA VAL A 57 5.63 11.44 -34.33
C VAL A 57 5.58 10.76 -32.96
N GLY A 58 6.74 10.69 -32.29
CA GLY A 58 6.92 9.90 -31.07
C GLY A 58 5.92 10.18 -29.94
N PHE A 59 5.47 11.43 -29.77
CA PHE A 59 4.42 11.74 -28.76
C PHE A 59 3.04 11.17 -29.13
N VAL A 60 2.67 11.24 -30.41
CA VAL A 60 1.37 10.74 -30.91
C VAL A 60 1.32 9.23 -30.81
N GLU A 61 2.43 8.56 -31.13
CA GLU A 61 2.59 7.11 -30.98
C GLU A 61 2.36 6.66 -29.53
N VAL A 62 3.04 7.30 -28.57
CA VAL A 62 2.91 6.96 -27.14
C VAL A 62 1.49 7.19 -26.64
N LEU A 63 0.88 8.34 -26.98
CA LEU A 63 -0.51 8.62 -26.60
C LEU A 63 -1.48 7.59 -27.20
N ALA A 64 -1.34 7.28 -28.48
CA ALA A 64 -2.22 6.33 -29.16
C ALA A 64 -2.09 4.92 -28.57
N ARG A 65 -0.87 4.49 -28.24
CA ARG A 65 -0.61 3.21 -27.55
C ARG A 65 -1.32 3.16 -26.19
N VAL A 66 -1.21 4.21 -25.38
CA VAL A 66 -1.86 4.30 -24.06
C VAL A 66 -3.38 4.27 -24.19
N VAL A 67 -3.96 5.01 -25.14
CA VAL A 67 -5.41 5.03 -25.39
C VAL A 67 -5.91 3.64 -25.78
N VAL A 68 -5.21 2.95 -26.68
CA VAL A 68 -5.58 1.59 -27.09
C VAL A 68 -5.44 0.61 -25.94
N GLN A 69 -4.37 0.71 -25.14
CA GLN A 69 -4.19 -0.15 -23.97
C GLN A 69 -5.33 0.05 -22.95
N LEU A 70 -5.71 1.29 -22.66
CA LEU A 70 -6.86 1.61 -21.79
C LEU A 70 -8.17 1.09 -22.38
N ALA A 71 -8.37 1.18 -23.70
CA ALA A 71 -9.55 0.65 -24.37
C ALA A 71 -9.62 -0.89 -24.27
N VAL A 72 -8.50 -1.59 -24.46
CA VAL A 72 -8.43 -3.05 -24.32
C VAL A 72 -8.71 -3.46 -22.88
N VAL A 73 -8.10 -2.79 -21.89
CA VAL A 73 -8.39 -3.04 -20.47
C VAL A 73 -9.87 -2.80 -20.17
N GLY A 74 -10.46 -1.71 -20.69
CA GLY A 74 -11.89 -1.42 -20.54
C GLY A 74 -12.79 -2.50 -21.17
N ALA A 75 -12.46 -2.96 -22.37
CA ALA A 75 -13.18 -4.02 -23.07
C ALA A 75 -13.11 -5.36 -22.32
N MET A 76 -11.93 -5.70 -21.77
CA MET A 76 -11.75 -6.89 -20.94
C MET A 76 -12.53 -6.80 -19.62
N LEU A 77 -12.51 -5.65 -18.94
CA LEU A 77 -13.32 -5.46 -17.74
C LEU A 77 -14.82 -5.55 -18.03
N TRP A 78 -15.26 -5.03 -19.18
CA TRP A 78 -16.65 -5.14 -19.63
C TRP A 78 -17.03 -6.59 -19.96
N PHE A 79 -16.21 -7.30 -20.72
CA PHE A 79 -16.42 -8.70 -21.06
C PHE A 79 -16.44 -9.61 -19.82
N GLY A 80 -15.50 -9.39 -18.87
CA GLY A 80 -15.48 -10.10 -17.60
C GLY A 80 -16.75 -9.88 -16.77
N ARG A 81 -17.33 -8.67 -16.79
CA ARG A 81 -18.62 -8.39 -16.14
C ARG A 81 -19.78 -9.14 -16.79
N ILE A 82 -19.76 -9.30 -18.12
CA ILE A 82 -20.77 -10.09 -18.84
C ILE A 82 -20.67 -11.57 -18.46
N LEU A 83 -19.45 -12.12 -18.43
CA LEU A 83 -19.18 -13.51 -18.03
C LEU A 83 -19.65 -13.84 -16.61
N LEU A 84 -19.55 -12.89 -15.69
CA LEU A 84 -19.96 -13.07 -14.28
C LEU A 84 -21.49 -13.09 -14.10
N GLY A 85 -22.27 -12.64 -15.08
CA GLY A 85 -23.73 -12.57 -15.02
C GLY A 85 -24.28 -11.56 -14.00
N ALA A 86 -25.61 -11.46 -13.91
CA ALA A 86 -26.32 -10.49 -13.06
C ALA A 86 -26.28 -10.85 -11.56
N ALA A 87 -26.04 -12.11 -11.21
CA ALA A 87 -26.02 -12.60 -9.83
C ALA A 87 -24.87 -13.61 -9.62
N PRO A 88 -23.62 -13.13 -9.49
CA PRO A 88 -22.49 -14.02 -9.22
C PRO A 88 -22.63 -14.68 -7.83
N VAL A 89 -22.10 -15.90 -7.69
CA VAL A 89 -22.00 -16.58 -6.40
C VAL A 89 -21.16 -15.71 -5.45
N LYS A 90 -21.66 -15.52 -4.22
CA LYS A 90 -20.95 -14.73 -3.21
C LYS A 90 -19.57 -15.32 -2.94
N GLY A 91 -18.54 -14.47 -2.99
CA GLY A 91 -17.15 -14.83 -2.73
C GLY A 91 -16.33 -15.15 -3.99
N VAL A 92 -16.91 -15.13 -5.20
CA VAL A 92 -16.14 -15.40 -6.44
C VAL A 92 -15.09 -14.33 -6.68
N ARG A 93 -15.37 -13.05 -6.40
CA ARG A 93 -14.40 -11.97 -6.63
C ARG A 93 -13.26 -12.02 -5.61
N GLY A 94 -13.61 -12.24 -4.34
CA GLY A 94 -12.65 -12.45 -3.27
C GLY A 94 -11.79 -13.69 -3.51
N GLY A 95 -12.42 -14.77 -3.98
CA GLY A 95 -11.73 -16.01 -4.36
C GLY A 95 -10.79 -15.83 -5.53
N THR A 96 -11.21 -15.18 -6.62
CA THR A 96 -10.36 -14.91 -7.78
C THR A 96 -9.12 -14.12 -7.37
N PHE A 97 -9.28 -13.08 -6.55
CA PHE A 97 -8.13 -12.32 -6.02
C PHE A 97 -7.20 -13.21 -5.17
N LEU A 98 -7.75 -14.00 -4.25
CA LEU A 98 -6.97 -14.83 -3.34
C LEU A 98 -6.20 -15.93 -4.09
N VAL A 99 -6.82 -16.56 -5.11
CA VAL A 99 -6.16 -17.52 -6.01
C VAL A 99 -5.01 -16.86 -6.76
N LEU A 100 -5.23 -15.66 -7.33
CA LEU A 100 -4.18 -14.91 -8.05
C LEU A 100 -2.99 -14.57 -7.15
N VAL A 101 -3.24 -14.05 -5.95
CA VAL A 101 -2.18 -13.70 -4.98
C VAL A 101 -1.41 -14.95 -4.56
N THR A 102 -2.11 -16.06 -4.31
CA THR A 102 -1.48 -17.32 -3.93
C THR A 102 -0.63 -17.88 -5.06
N ALA A 103 -1.13 -17.85 -6.30
CA ALA A 103 -0.38 -18.27 -7.49
C ALA A 103 0.87 -17.41 -7.71
N ALA A 104 0.75 -16.08 -7.58
CA ALA A 104 1.87 -15.16 -7.69
C ALA A 104 2.92 -15.42 -6.60
N ALA A 105 2.51 -15.62 -5.34
CA ALA A 105 3.41 -15.94 -4.24
C ALA A 105 4.17 -17.26 -4.49
N ILE A 106 3.47 -18.32 -4.94
CA ILE A 106 4.10 -19.59 -5.30
C ILE A 106 5.12 -19.39 -6.42
N PHE A 107 4.78 -18.62 -7.45
CA PHE A 107 5.69 -18.32 -8.57
C PHE A 107 6.96 -17.60 -8.09
N PHE A 108 6.84 -16.56 -7.26
CA PHE A 108 8.00 -15.82 -6.75
C PHE A 108 8.87 -16.66 -5.80
N VAL A 109 8.26 -17.50 -4.96
CA VAL A 109 9.00 -18.44 -4.10
C VAL A 109 9.73 -19.48 -4.93
N TRP A 110 9.03 -20.11 -5.88
CA TRP A 110 9.62 -21.05 -6.83
C TRP A 110 10.82 -20.44 -7.56
N ARG A 111 10.63 -19.24 -8.12
CA ARG A 111 11.68 -18.51 -8.83
C ARG A 111 12.87 -18.21 -7.93
N ALA A 112 12.63 -17.67 -6.74
CA ALA A 112 13.69 -17.33 -5.80
C ALA A 112 14.55 -18.56 -5.46
N LEU A 113 13.91 -19.69 -5.14
CA LEU A 113 14.60 -20.95 -4.86
C LEU A 113 15.33 -21.49 -6.09
N ALA A 114 14.70 -21.49 -7.25
CA ALA A 114 15.28 -22.01 -8.48
C ALA A 114 16.52 -21.23 -8.94
N THR A 115 16.56 -19.93 -8.67
CA THR A 115 17.71 -19.06 -9.00
C THR A 115 18.79 -18.98 -7.92
N SER A 116 18.56 -19.53 -6.72
CA SER A 116 19.51 -19.41 -5.59
C SER A 116 20.60 -20.49 -5.57
N PHE A 117 20.40 -21.61 -6.28
CA PHE A 117 21.33 -22.74 -6.28
C PHE A 117 21.84 -23.02 -7.70
N GLU A 118 22.91 -23.82 -7.81
CA GLU A 118 23.41 -24.32 -9.10
C GLU A 118 22.28 -24.94 -9.93
N SER A 119 22.31 -24.69 -11.25
CA SER A 119 21.17 -24.81 -12.16
C SER A 119 20.37 -26.11 -12.06
N GLY A 120 21.03 -27.25 -11.85
CA GLY A 120 20.36 -28.55 -11.71
C GLY A 120 19.67 -28.76 -10.35
N ILE A 121 20.32 -28.37 -9.26
CA ILE A 121 19.81 -28.57 -7.89
C ILE A 121 18.73 -27.53 -7.58
N GLY A 122 18.95 -26.28 -7.99
CA GLY A 122 17.99 -25.19 -7.79
C GLY A 122 16.65 -25.47 -8.43
N LEU A 123 16.65 -25.93 -9.69
CA LEU A 123 15.41 -26.26 -10.40
C LEU A 123 14.69 -27.46 -9.75
N ALA A 124 15.41 -28.51 -9.35
CA ALA A 124 14.81 -29.68 -8.69
C ALA A 124 14.19 -29.31 -7.32
N VAL A 125 14.93 -28.59 -6.47
CA VAL A 125 14.44 -28.15 -5.15
C VAL A 125 13.30 -27.15 -5.30
N GLY A 126 13.47 -26.15 -6.17
CA GLY A 126 12.44 -25.15 -6.44
C GLY A 126 11.14 -25.79 -6.89
N THR A 127 11.18 -26.65 -7.92
CA THR A 127 9.99 -27.34 -8.43
C THR A 127 9.33 -28.24 -7.39
N ALA A 128 10.10 -29.00 -6.60
CA ALA A 128 9.57 -29.81 -5.51
C ALA A 128 8.83 -28.95 -4.47
N VAL A 129 9.41 -27.82 -4.06
CA VAL A 129 8.77 -26.88 -3.12
C VAL A 129 7.53 -26.25 -3.74
N ALA A 130 7.57 -25.86 -5.02
CA ALA A 130 6.41 -25.29 -5.70
C ALA A 130 5.26 -26.28 -5.78
N LEU A 131 5.52 -27.55 -6.14
CA LEU A 131 4.50 -28.61 -6.15
C LEU A 131 3.90 -28.82 -4.76
N PHE A 132 4.74 -28.87 -3.73
CA PHE A 132 4.27 -28.95 -2.34
C PHE A 132 3.36 -27.76 -1.98
N LEU A 133 3.78 -26.54 -2.32
CA LEU A 133 2.98 -25.34 -2.06
C LEU A 133 1.67 -25.32 -2.85
N VAL A 134 1.64 -25.81 -4.09
CA VAL A 134 0.41 -25.94 -4.89
C VAL A 134 -0.56 -26.91 -4.23
N VAL A 135 -0.08 -28.06 -3.74
CA VAL A 135 -0.92 -29.04 -3.03
C VAL A 135 -1.47 -28.45 -1.73
N VAL A 136 -0.63 -27.79 -0.94
CA VAL A 136 -1.04 -27.13 0.31
C VAL A 136 -2.04 -26.01 0.03
N ALA A 137 -1.76 -25.14 -0.95
CA ALA A 137 -2.66 -24.08 -1.37
C ALA A 137 -3.99 -24.66 -1.85
N GLY A 138 -3.99 -25.67 -2.70
CA GLY A 138 -5.20 -26.35 -3.17
C GLY A 138 -6.06 -26.85 -2.00
N LYS A 139 -5.44 -27.48 -1.00
CA LYS A 139 -6.14 -27.95 0.21
C LYS A 139 -6.70 -26.81 1.06
N VAL A 140 -5.94 -25.73 1.25
CA VAL A 140 -6.37 -24.56 2.05
C VAL A 140 -7.50 -23.81 1.36
N LEU A 141 -7.38 -23.57 0.04
CA LEU A 141 -8.32 -22.81 -0.77
C LEU A 141 -9.65 -23.53 -0.95
N THR A 142 -9.62 -24.86 -1.08
CA THR A 142 -10.84 -25.69 -1.20
C THR A 142 -11.47 -26.03 0.15
N GLY A 143 -10.74 -25.85 1.25
CA GLY A 143 -11.24 -26.10 2.61
C GLY A 143 -12.20 -25.02 3.12
N ALA A 144 -12.84 -25.30 4.28
CA ALA A 144 -13.78 -24.39 4.92
C ALA A 144 -13.15 -23.02 5.24
N THR A 145 -11.91 -23.00 5.72
CA THR A 145 -11.17 -21.76 6.02
C THR A 145 -10.96 -20.90 4.77
N GLY A 146 -10.54 -21.52 3.66
CA GLY A 146 -10.33 -20.83 2.38
C GLY A 146 -11.60 -20.18 1.87
N THR A 147 -12.69 -20.95 1.81
CA THR A 147 -14.01 -20.40 1.40
C THR A 147 -14.48 -19.26 2.30
N GLY A 148 -14.26 -19.36 3.62
CA GLY A 148 -14.54 -18.28 4.58
C GLY A 148 -13.73 -17.01 4.28
N TRP A 149 -12.44 -17.14 3.94
CA TRP A 149 -11.62 -15.99 3.52
C TRP A 149 -12.08 -15.38 2.20
N MET A 150 -12.49 -16.21 1.23
CA MET A 150 -13.02 -15.73 -0.06
C MET A 150 -14.28 -14.88 0.13
N VAL A 151 -15.20 -15.33 0.99
CA VAL A 151 -16.43 -14.59 1.31
C VAL A 151 -16.11 -13.34 2.13
N ALA A 152 -15.28 -13.45 3.18
CA ALA A 152 -14.92 -12.32 4.03
C ALA A 152 -14.25 -11.17 3.26
N LEU A 153 -13.36 -11.48 2.31
CA LEU A 153 -12.73 -10.48 1.44
C LEU A 153 -13.75 -9.75 0.56
N GLU A 154 -14.78 -10.45 0.10
CA GLU A 154 -15.85 -9.86 -0.70
C GLU A 154 -16.80 -9.01 0.16
N GLU A 155 -17.13 -9.47 1.37
CA GLU A 155 -18.00 -8.76 2.33
C GLU A 155 -17.38 -7.47 2.87
N GLN A 156 -16.05 -7.40 2.97
CA GLN A 156 -15.34 -6.15 3.23
C GLN A 156 -15.56 -5.10 2.13
N GLY A 157 -16.10 -5.52 0.98
CA GLY A 157 -16.54 -4.64 -0.09
C GLY A 157 -15.43 -4.16 -1.00
N TRP A 158 -14.18 -4.62 -0.85
CA TRP A 158 -13.03 -4.19 -1.68
C TRP A 158 -13.30 -4.21 -3.19
N PHE A 159 -14.14 -5.15 -3.63
CA PHE A 159 -14.50 -5.35 -5.04
C PHE A 159 -15.84 -4.72 -5.45
N SER A 160 -16.40 -3.85 -4.61
CA SER A 160 -17.63 -3.10 -4.89
C SER A 160 -17.33 -1.65 -5.26
N THR A 161 -18.03 -1.13 -6.26
CA THR A 161 -17.93 0.27 -6.71
C THR A 161 -18.90 1.19 -5.97
N ALA A 162 -19.75 0.65 -5.09
CA ALA A 162 -20.72 1.42 -4.34
C ALA A 162 -20.05 2.21 -3.21
N GLY A 163 -20.38 3.49 -3.11
CA GLY A 163 -19.91 4.35 -2.01
C GLY A 163 -20.72 4.10 -0.73
N TYR A 164 -20.02 3.89 0.37
CA TYR A 164 -20.64 3.62 1.68
C TYR A 164 -21.05 4.93 2.35
N LYS A 165 -22.35 5.13 2.63
CA LYS A 165 -22.90 6.31 3.35
C LYS A 165 -22.26 7.64 2.96
N LYS A 166 -22.45 8.07 1.70
CA LYS A 166 -21.70 9.16 1.05
C LYS A 166 -21.75 10.54 1.73
N SER A 167 -22.79 10.82 2.53
CA SER A 167 -23.00 12.13 3.16
C SER A 167 -22.37 12.28 4.55
N LEU A 168 -22.03 11.17 5.22
CA LEU A 168 -21.52 11.17 6.59
C LEU A 168 -19.98 11.06 6.61
N GLY A 169 -19.34 11.73 7.56
CA GLY A 169 -17.88 11.65 7.73
C GLY A 169 -17.09 12.29 6.59
N SER A 170 -17.68 13.23 5.84
CA SER A 170 -17.09 13.71 4.59
C SER A 170 -15.75 14.43 4.76
N ARG A 171 -15.55 15.14 5.88
CA ARG A 171 -14.31 15.89 6.12
C ARG A 171 -13.18 14.96 6.51
N ALA A 172 -13.42 14.07 7.47
CA ALA A 172 -12.42 13.07 7.88
C ALA A 172 -11.98 12.23 6.68
N ARG A 173 -12.94 11.76 5.88
CA ARG A 173 -12.67 10.98 4.66
C ARG A 173 -11.82 11.73 3.63
N ARG A 174 -12.14 12.99 3.32
CA ARG A 174 -11.36 13.81 2.37
C ARG A 174 -9.94 14.06 2.86
N LEU A 175 -9.75 14.30 4.16
CA LEU A 175 -8.43 14.46 4.77
C LEU A 175 -7.61 13.17 4.72
N THR A 176 -8.23 12.01 4.99
CA THR A 176 -7.55 10.72 4.87
C THR A 176 -7.18 10.39 3.42
N ILE A 177 -8.07 10.67 2.45
CA ILE A 177 -7.74 10.56 1.01
C ILE A 177 -6.53 11.42 0.70
N LEU A 178 -6.55 12.70 1.10
CA LEU A 178 -5.44 13.61 0.86
C LEU A 178 -4.13 13.09 1.49
N GLY A 179 -4.19 12.54 2.71
CA GLY A 179 -3.04 11.91 3.37
C GLY A 179 -2.45 10.74 2.55
N PHE A 180 -3.30 9.84 2.06
CA PHE A 180 -2.85 8.74 1.19
C PHE A 180 -2.30 9.24 -0.15
N LEU A 181 -2.89 10.28 -0.73
CA LEU A 181 -2.41 10.87 -1.99
C LEU A 181 -1.07 11.59 -1.82
N ILE A 182 -0.87 12.29 -0.71
CA ILE A 182 0.42 12.93 -0.39
C ILE A 182 1.47 11.84 -0.20
N LEU A 183 1.19 10.82 0.62
CA LEU A 183 2.15 9.74 0.90
C LEU A 183 2.49 8.91 -0.33
N GLY A 184 1.49 8.48 -1.10
CA GLY A 184 1.72 7.73 -2.33
C GLY A 184 2.34 8.60 -3.43
N GLY A 185 1.90 9.85 -3.56
CA GLY A 185 2.45 10.81 -4.52
C GLY A 185 3.91 11.15 -4.25
N THR A 186 4.29 11.38 -3.00
CA THR A 186 5.69 11.61 -2.63
C THR A 186 6.54 10.36 -2.82
N GLY A 187 6.01 9.16 -2.53
CA GLY A 187 6.67 7.89 -2.82
C GLY A 187 6.96 7.69 -4.32
N ILE A 188 5.96 7.95 -5.18
CA ILE A 188 6.10 7.85 -6.64
C ILE A 188 7.07 8.90 -7.16
N TYR A 189 6.99 10.14 -6.65
CA TYR A 189 7.92 11.21 -7.02
C TYR A 189 9.37 10.87 -6.63
N SER A 190 9.57 10.28 -5.44
CA SER A 190 10.88 9.81 -4.99
C SER A 190 11.42 8.71 -5.90
N LEU A 191 10.59 7.75 -6.32
CA LEU A 191 10.98 6.68 -7.25
C LEU A 191 11.35 7.23 -8.62
N ALA A 192 10.55 8.17 -9.16
CA ALA A 192 10.79 8.77 -10.46
C ALA A 192 12.04 9.67 -10.48
N SER A 193 12.29 10.43 -9.41
CA SER A 193 13.45 11.32 -9.33
C SER A 193 14.78 10.57 -9.14
N GLN A 194 14.76 9.43 -8.44
CA GLN A 194 15.96 8.64 -8.18
C GLN A 194 16.34 7.68 -9.32
N ASN A 195 15.51 7.55 -10.37
CA ASN A 195 15.71 6.62 -11.50
C ASN A 195 16.10 5.20 -11.06
N VAL A 196 15.51 4.72 -9.97
CA VAL A 196 15.80 3.40 -9.38
C VAL A 196 15.26 2.25 -10.24
N LEU A 197 14.35 2.57 -11.16
CA LEU A 197 13.66 1.59 -12.00
C LEU A 197 14.45 1.32 -13.29
N PRO A 198 14.65 0.05 -13.67
CA PRO A 198 15.24 -0.30 -14.94
C PRO A 198 14.30 0.07 -16.11
N ASN A 199 14.88 0.24 -17.31
CA ASN A 199 14.12 0.51 -18.53
C ASN A 199 13.11 -0.60 -18.83
N ASP A 200 13.56 -1.86 -18.74
CA ASP A 200 12.72 -3.04 -18.92
C ASP A 200 12.70 -3.88 -17.66
N TRP A 201 11.50 -4.31 -17.24
CA TRP A 201 11.39 -5.28 -16.16
C TRP A 201 11.54 -6.69 -16.73
N VAL A 202 12.78 -7.18 -16.72
CA VAL A 202 13.10 -8.55 -17.11
C VAL A 202 13.07 -9.49 -15.91
N VAL A 203 12.46 -10.65 -16.09
CA VAL A 203 12.44 -11.73 -15.11
C VAL A 203 13.16 -12.93 -15.70
N ALA A 204 14.31 -13.26 -15.10
CA ALA A 204 15.05 -14.47 -15.43
C ALA A 204 14.25 -15.71 -15.00
N LEU A 205 14.07 -16.63 -15.94
CA LEU A 205 13.48 -17.95 -15.72
C LEU A 205 14.60 -18.99 -15.54
N PRO A 206 14.42 -19.98 -14.65
CA PRO A 206 15.48 -20.92 -14.27
C PRO A 206 15.74 -22.04 -15.28
N PHE A 207 14.99 -22.11 -16.39
CA PHE A 207 15.01 -23.26 -17.31
C PHE A 207 15.73 -23.00 -18.64
N GLU A 208 16.17 -21.78 -18.94
CA GLU A 208 16.87 -21.49 -20.20
C GLU A 208 17.90 -20.35 -19.99
N ASN A 209 19.10 -20.53 -20.55
CA ASN A 209 20.25 -19.62 -20.39
C ASN A 209 20.56 -18.93 -21.73
N PRO A 210 20.26 -17.63 -21.92
CA PRO A 210 19.50 -16.72 -21.07
C PRO A 210 18.04 -16.55 -21.55
N SER A 211 17.06 -17.10 -20.83
CA SER A 211 15.65 -16.76 -21.02
C SER A 211 15.23 -15.68 -20.02
N ALA A 212 15.53 -14.44 -20.37
CA ALA A 212 14.95 -13.29 -19.71
C ALA A 212 13.62 -12.96 -20.41
N VAL A 213 12.50 -13.09 -19.70
CA VAL A 213 11.19 -12.65 -20.22
C VAL A 213 10.92 -11.25 -19.70
N THR A 214 10.69 -10.32 -20.61
CA THR A 214 10.25 -8.96 -20.28
C THR A 214 8.79 -9.01 -19.83
N LEU A 215 8.56 -8.75 -18.54
CA LEU A 215 7.20 -8.71 -17.97
C LEU A 215 6.51 -7.37 -18.25
N ILE A 216 7.26 -6.27 -18.14
CA ILE A 216 6.75 -4.92 -18.33
C ILE A 216 7.76 -4.18 -19.21
N PRO A 217 7.43 -3.90 -20.48
CA PRO A 217 8.22 -2.99 -21.31
C PRO A 217 8.08 -1.56 -20.78
N ASP A 218 9.11 -0.73 -20.94
CA ASP A 218 9.13 0.66 -20.45
C ASP A 218 8.80 0.79 -18.94
N ALA A 219 9.33 -0.12 -18.13
CA ALA A 219 9.05 -0.22 -16.69
C ALA A 219 9.34 1.08 -15.94
N GLN A 220 10.34 1.85 -16.37
CA GLN A 220 10.66 3.17 -15.81
C GLN A 220 9.46 4.13 -15.80
N TYR A 221 8.59 4.07 -16.82
CA TYR A 221 7.41 4.94 -16.94
C TYR A 221 6.11 4.21 -16.58
N ALA A 222 6.00 2.93 -16.94
CA ALA A 222 4.81 2.13 -16.66
C ALA A 222 4.60 1.93 -15.15
N VAL A 223 5.67 1.64 -14.39
CA VAL A 223 5.56 1.37 -12.95
C VAL A 223 5.05 2.59 -12.17
N PRO A 224 5.60 3.82 -12.33
CA PRO A 224 5.05 5.00 -11.67
C PRO A 224 3.58 5.27 -12.00
N VAL A 225 3.18 5.08 -13.25
CA VAL A 225 1.77 5.29 -13.69
C VAL A 225 0.85 4.24 -13.05
N ILE A 226 1.24 2.96 -13.04
CA ILE A 226 0.49 1.89 -12.38
C ILE A 226 0.36 2.20 -10.88
N LEU A 227 1.45 2.57 -10.23
CA LEU A 227 1.45 2.94 -8.81
C LEU A 227 0.56 4.16 -8.54
N LEU A 228 0.51 5.14 -9.44
CA LEU A 228 -0.37 6.30 -9.32
C LEU A 228 -1.84 5.89 -9.40
N VAL A 229 -2.21 5.07 -10.38
CA VAL A 229 -3.57 4.55 -10.52
C VAL A 229 -3.96 3.71 -9.31
N LEU A 230 -3.07 2.83 -8.84
CA LEU A 230 -3.29 2.03 -7.63
C LEU A 230 -3.43 2.89 -6.38
N THR A 231 -2.62 3.95 -6.26
CA THR A 231 -2.71 4.90 -5.14
C THR A 231 -4.02 5.66 -5.15
N LEU A 232 -4.46 6.15 -6.31
CA LEU A 232 -5.76 6.82 -6.46
C LEU A 232 -6.92 5.88 -6.11
N TRP A 233 -6.88 4.66 -6.64
CA TRP A 233 -7.89 3.64 -6.37
C TRP A 233 -7.91 3.27 -4.88
N PHE A 234 -6.73 3.02 -4.29
CA PHE A 234 -6.59 2.65 -2.89
C PHE A 234 -7.06 3.78 -1.97
N ALA A 235 -6.64 5.02 -2.21
CA ALA A 235 -7.04 6.18 -1.42
C ALA A 235 -8.57 6.34 -1.44
N TRP A 236 -9.20 6.21 -2.61
CA TRP A 236 -10.65 6.24 -2.73
C TRP A 236 -11.32 5.02 -2.06
N ARG A 237 -10.81 3.81 -2.27
CA ARG A 237 -11.46 2.58 -1.82
C ARG A 237 -11.33 2.36 -0.33
N ALA A 238 -10.14 2.56 0.25
CA ALA A 238 -9.86 2.37 1.67
C ALA A 238 -10.87 3.13 2.54
N VAL A 239 -11.15 4.38 2.16
CA VAL A 239 -12.07 5.29 2.86
C VAL A 239 -13.56 4.92 2.70
N ASN A 240 -13.89 4.08 1.72
CA ASN A 240 -15.24 3.56 1.47
C ASN A 240 -15.43 2.10 1.95
N VAL A 241 -14.44 1.49 2.60
CA VAL A 241 -14.59 0.18 3.26
C VAL A 241 -15.49 0.33 4.49
N PRO A 242 -16.53 -0.50 4.69
CA PRO A 242 -17.55 -0.28 5.72
C PRO A 242 -16.99 -0.09 7.13
N THR A 243 -16.06 -0.95 7.56
CA THR A 243 -15.47 -0.90 8.92
C THR A 243 -14.66 0.38 9.15
N PHE A 244 -13.81 0.75 8.20
CA PHE A 244 -13.00 1.97 8.29
C PHE A 244 -13.84 3.23 8.11
N ALA A 245 -14.85 3.19 7.24
CA ALA A 245 -15.76 4.30 6.99
C ALA A 245 -16.61 4.65 8.22
N GLU A 246 -17.08 3.65 8.98
CA GLU A 246 -17.76 3.85 10.28
C GLU A 246 -16.81 4.46 11.32
N PHE A 247 -15.56 4.00 11.38
CA PHE A 247 -14.55 4.60 12.25
C PHE A 247 -14.30 6.09 11.92
N LEU A 248 -14.20 6.44 10.64
CA LEU A 248 -14.02 7.83 10.22
C LEU A 248 -15.26 8.70 10.52
N ILE A 249 -16.47 8.15 10.38
CA ILE A 249 -17.70 8.85 10.77
C ILE A 249 -17.72 9.10 12.28
N ALA A 250 -17.41 8.08 13.08
CA ALA A 250 -17.35 8.20 14.54
C ALA A 250 -16.27 9.20 14.97
N THR A 251 -15.09 9.17 14.34
CA THR A 251 -14.01 10.12 14.60
C THR A 251 -14.43 11.55 14.28
N GLU A 252 -15.14 11.79 13.17
CA GLU A 252 -15.66 13.12 12.86
C GLU A 252 -16.71 13.57 13.89
N ALA A 253 -17.58 12.66 14.33
CA ALA A 253 -18.57 12.95 15.36
C ALA A 253 -17.92 13.27 16.72
N GLU A 254 -16.88 12.54 17.13
CA GLU A 254 -16.11 12.83 18.35
C GLU A 254 -15.33 14.13 18.23
N MET A 255 -14.72 14.40 17.08
CA MET A 255 -13.96 15.62 16.85
C MET A 255 -14.87 16.87 16.85
N ASN A 256 -16.13 16.75 16.42
CA ASN A 256 -17.11 17.82 16.52
C ASN A 256 -17.51 18.17 17.96
N LYS A 257 -17.27 17.28 18.93
CA LYS A 257 -17.47 17.57 20.36
C LYS A 257 -16.31 18.37 20.96
N VAL A 258 -15.15 18.38 20.29
CA VAL A 258 -13.97 19.10 20.78
C VAL A 258 -14.12 20.58 20.46
N SER A 259 -14.35 21.38 21.50
CA SER A 259 -14.30 22.84 21.40
C SER A 259 -12.83 23.29 21.32
N TRP A 260 -12.34 23.59 20.13
CA TRP A 260 -11.00 24.14 19.94
C TRP A 260 -10.90 25.53 20.61
N SER A 261 -9.81 25.75 21.37
CA SER A 261 -9.59 27.02 22.05
C SER A 261 -9.43 28.16 21.05
N THR A 262 -9.96 29.32 21.37
CA THR A 262 -9.76 30.51 20.53
C THR A 262 -8.29 30.94 20.60
N LYS A 263 -7.78 31.56 19.53
CA LYS A 263 -6.37 32.02 19.45
C LYS A 263 -5.95 32.84 20.67
N LYS A 264 -6.85 33.63 21.25
CA LYS A 264 -6.60 34.44 22.45
C LYS A 264 -6.41 33.57 23.70
N ARG A 265 -7.25 32.54 23.91
CA ARG A 265 -7.10 31.59 25.02
C ARG A 265 -5.81 30.78 24.88
N LEU A 266 -5.54 30.28 23.68
CA LEU A 266 -4.29 29.57 23.39
C LEU A 266 -3.05 30.44 23.73
N ALA A 267 -3.04 31.71 23.35
CA ALA A 267 -1.95 32.62 23.70
C ALA A 267 -1.83 32.86 25.21
N GLN A 268 -2.95 33.04 25.92
CA GLN A 268 -2.96 33.18 27.37
C GLN A 268 -2.38 31.94 28.06
N ASP A 269 -2.83 30.74 27.66
CA ASP A 269 -2.36 29.48 28.22
C ASP A 269 -0.86 29.29 27.96
N THR A 270 -0.39 29.54 26.73
CA THR A 270 1.04 29.48 26.38
C THR A 270 1.87 30.50 27.17
N VAL A 271 1.41 31.74 27.35
CA VAL A 271 2.14 32.75 28.13
C VAL A 271 2.27 32.34 29.59
N VAL A 272 1.23 31.75 30.19
CA VAL A 272 1.30 31.25 31.58
C VAL A 272 2.34 30.12 31.70
N VAL A 273 2.33 29.15 30.78
CA VAL A 273 3.32 28.05 30.78
C VAL A 273 4.73 28.58 30.55
N LEU A 274 4.92 29.52 29.62
CA LEU A 274 6.23 30.09 29.33
C LEU A 274 6.76 30.93 30.51
N THR A 275 5.88 31.67 31.19
CA THR A 275 6.25 32.46 32.38
C THR A 275 6.62 31.57 33.56
N THR A 276 5.85 30.51 33.81
CA THR A 276 6.12 29.59 34.93
C THR A 276 7.40 28.78 34.71
N THR A 277 7.64 28.30 33.48
CA THR A 277 8.90 27.60 33.16
C THR A 277 10.11 28.54 33.22
N LEU A 278 9.98 29.80 32.79
CA LEU A 278 11.02 30.81 32.91
C LEU A 278 11.35 31.13 34.38
N LEU A 279 10.34 31.34 35.23
CA LEU A 279 10.55 31.62 36.65
C LEU A 279 11.18 30.42 37.38
N MET A 280 10.76 29.20 37.04
CA MET A 280 11.38 27.98 37.55
C MET A 280 12.85 27.89 37.13
N ALA A 281 13.16 28.15 35.85
CA ALA A 281 14.53 28.15 35.35
C ALA A 281 15.41 29.21 36.04
N LEU A 282 14.85 30.41 36.26
CA LEU A 282 15.54 31.48 37.00
C LEU A 282 15.81 31.08 38.45
N PHE A 283 14.82 30.48 39.13
CA PHE A 283 14.97 30.01 40.50
C PHE A 283 16.06 28.94 40.60
N LEU A 284 16.03 27.94 39.72
CA LEU A 284 17.07 26.90 39.66
C LEU A 284 18.45 27.50 39.40
N LEU A 285 18.57 28.48 38.50
CA LEU A 285 19.81 29.19 38.25
C LEU A 285 20.32 29.91 39.51
N VAL A 286 19.45 30.57 40.26
CA VAL A 286 19.82 31.23 41.53
C VAL A 286 20.30 30.21 42.56
N VAL A 287 19.60 29.08 42.69
CA VAL A 287 19.96 27.99 43.60
C VAL A 287 21.31 27.38 43.19
N ASP A 288 21.53 27.10 41.91
CA ASP A 288 22.79 26.57 41.38
C ASP A 288 23.96 27.55 41.61
N LEU A 289 23.75 28.85 41.39
CA LEU A 289 24.76 29.88 41.70
C LEU A 289 25.05 29.96 43.20
N PHE A 290 24.01 29.92 44.04
CA PHE A 290 24.15 29.94 45.50
C PHE A 290 24.95 28.74 46.00
N TRP A 291 24.59 27.52 45.58
CA TRP A 291 25.30 26.30 45.95
C TRP A 291 26.71 26.26 45.37
N GLY A 292 26.89 26.69 44.13
CA GLY A 292 28.22 26.81 43.50
C GLY A 292 29.13 27.77 44.27
N TRP A 293 28.62 28.92 44.70
CA TRP A 293 29.35 29.86 45.55
C TRP A 293 29.65 29.28 46.95
N LEU A 294 28.64 28.69 47.61
CA LEU A 294 28.76 28.16 48.97
C LEU A 294 29.76 27.00 49.06
N LEU A 295 29.70 26.07 48.11
CA LEU A 295 30.59 24.90 48.05
C LEU A 295 32.00 25.24 47.57
N SER A 296 32.20 26.38 46.90
CA SER A 296 33.52 26.89 46.48
C SER A 296 34.27 27.63 47.60
N ARG A 297 33.64 27.91 48.75
CA ARG A 297 34.30 28.57 49.88
C ARG A 297 35.31 27.61 50.52
N GLU A 298 36.50 28.13 50.88
CA GLU A 298 37.66 27.38 51.40
C GLU A 298 37.41 26.50 52.64
N ILE A 299 36.23 26.63 53.27
CA ILE A 299 35.84 25.85 54.45
C ILE A 299 35.34 24.45 54.08
N VAL A 300 34.78 24.24 52.89
CA VAL A 300 34.14 22.96 52.50
C VAL A 300 34.94 22.21 51.43
N GLY A 301 35.73 22.89 50.58
CA GLY A 301 36.82 22.27 49.80
C GLY A 301 36.47 21.16 48.79
N VAL A 302 35.18 20.92 48.49
CA VAL A 302 34.74 19.84 47.59
C VAL A 302 34.81 20.24 46.11
N LEU A 303 34.75 21.54 45.79
CA LEU A 303 34.91 22.06 44.42
C LEU A 303 36.21 22.87 44.29
N PRO A 304 37.08 22.58 43.31
CA PRO A 304 38.25 23.42 43.07
C PRO A 304 37.79 24.82 42.68
N GLY A 305 38.26 25.83 43.42
CA GLY A 305 37.92 27.23 43.17
C GLY A 305 38.10 27.56 41.68
N LYS A 306 37.14 28.29 41.12
CA LYS A 306 37.02 28.62 39.69
C LYS A 306 38.32 29.16 39.05
N SER A 307 39.22 29.74 39.85
CA SER A 307 40.54 30.22 39.43
C SER A 307 41.55 29.12 39.07
N GLY A 308 41.41 27.90 39.63
CA GLY A 308 42.26 26.75 39.32
C GLY A 308 41.82 26.00 38.07
N THR A 309 40.52 25.88 37.85
CA THR A 309 39.93 25.16 36.70
C THR A 309 40.11 25.91 35.38
N ASP A 310 40.07 27.25 35.38
CA ASP A 310 40.35 28.05 34.18
C ASP A 310 41.82 28.00 33.78
N LYS A 311 42.76 27.96 34.74
CA LYS A 311 44.20 27.78 34.45
C LYS A 311 44.50 26.37 33.94
N GLU A 312 43.85 25.34 34.46
CA GLU A 312 44.03 23.96 34.01
C GLU A 312 43.43 23.72 32.61
N LYS A 313 42.25 24.30 32.32
CA LYS A 313 41.65 24.28 30.98
C LYS A 313 42.46 25.09 29.97
N ALA A 314 42.95 26.28 30.34
CA ALA A 314 43.83 27.08 29.49
C ALA A 314 45.14 26.33 29.16
N GLY A 315 45.77 25.71 30.15
CA GLY A 315 46.99 24.91 29.95
C GLY A 315 46.77 23.63 29.13
N LYS A 316 45.59 22.99 29.21
CA LYS A 316 45.24 21.84 28.36
C LYS A 316 44.97 22.24 26.91
N VAL A 317 44.36 23.40 26.67
CA VAL A 317 44.15 23.94 25.31
C VAL A 317 45.47 24.32 24.64
N GLU A 318 46.43 24.83 25.40
CA GLU A 318 47.77 25.18 24.88
C GLU A 318 48.62 23.93 24.55
N ARG A 319 48.50 22.84 25.33
CA ARG A 319 49.16 21.56 25.00
C ARG A 319 48.54 20.82 23.83
N ALA A 320 47.26 21.04 23.54
CA ALA A 320 46.57 20.43 22.40
C ALA A 320 46.76 21.19 21.08
N ARG A 321 47.49 22.31 21.10
CA ARG A 321 47.84 23.15 19.93
C ARG A 321 49.25 22.87 19.38
N TRP A 322 49.74 21.65 19.50
CA TRP A 322 50.95 21.17 18.82
C TRP A 322 50.61 19.95 17.97
#